data_AF-A0A940SH04-F1
#
_entry.id   AF-A0A940SH04-F1
#
_cell.length_a   1.000
_cell.length_b   1.000
_cell.length_c   1.000
_cell.angle_alpha   90.00
_cell.angle_beta   90.00
_cell.angle_gamma   90.00
#
_symmetry.space_group_name_H-M   'P 1'
#
loop_
_entity.id
_entity.type
_entity.pdbx_description
1 polymer ?
#
loop_
_entity_poly.entity_id
_entity_poly.type
_entity_poly.pdbx_seq_one_letter_code
_entity_poly.pdbx_strand_id
1 'polypeptide(L)'
;MKTIIGDMSVLKPWFDDPATEEDATMCMHYASVAVYLRMSKNPQLVAKAAMLLREVSKTSKIPHSVIERYSRGVQALHALALDARGGAATHDK
;
A
#
# COMPACT_ATOMS: atom_id res chain seq x y z
N MET A 1 14.20 8.44 15.15
CA MET A 1 13.11 7.70 14.48
C MET A 1 13.56 7.32 13.08
N LYS A 2 13.87 6.04 12.84
CA LYS A 2 14.04 5.53 11.46
C LYS A 2 12.66 5.06 11.00
N THR A 3 11.97 5.90 10.24
CA THR A 3 10.69 5.57 9.63
C THR A 3 10.85 4.37 8.69
N ILE A 4 9.99 3.37 8.85
CA ILE A 4 9.99 2.05 8.20
C ILE A 4 9.73 2.10 6.68
N ILE A 5 9.74 3.27 6.06
CA ILE A 5 9.87 3.41 4.60
C ILE A 5 11.35 3.65 4.31
N GLY A 6 12.16 2.65 4.65
CA GLY A 6 13.59 2.63 4.41
C GLY A 6 13.83 2.41 2.93
N ASP A 7 13.94 3.52 2.20
CA ASP A 7 14.39 3.63 0.82
C ASP A 7 13.29 3.64 -0.27
N MET A 8 12.81 4.85 -0.55
CA MET A 8 11.99 5.16 -1.74
C MET A 8 12.85 5.20 -3.03
N SER A 9 14.17 4.97 -2.98
CA SER A 9 15.03 5.00 -4.18
C SER A 9 14.65 3.94 -5.21
N VAL A 10 14.09 2.80 -4.79
CA VAL A 10 13.51 1.78 -5.70
C VAL A 10 12.34 2.30 -6.53
N LEU A 11 11.74 3.41 -6.10
CA LEU A 11 10.61 4.06 -6.75
C LEU A 11 11.04 5.31 -7.52
N LYS A 12 12.23 5.85 -7.23
CA LYS A 12 12.76 7.08 -7.82
C LYS A 12 12.83 7.07 -9.36
N PRO A 13 13.24 5.98 -10.04
CA PRO A 13 13.18 5.90 -11.50
C PRO A 13 11.77 6.04 -12.08
N TRP A 14 10.73 5.86 -11.26
CA TRP A 14 9.32 5.89 -11.63
C TRP A 14 8.58 7.12 -11.07
N PHE A 15 9.29 8.08 -10.48
CA PHE A 15 8.73 9.35 -10.01
C PHE A 15 9.36 10.57 -10.70
N ASP A 16 10.48 10.38 -11.40
CA ASP A 16 11.18 11.44 -12.14
C ASP A 16 10.65 11.61 -13.59
N ASP A 17 9.69 10.80 -14.04
CA ASP A 17 9.09 10.88 -15.38
C ASP A 17 7.62 11.36 -15.30
N PRO A 18 7.21 12.48 -15.93
CA PRO A 18 5.83 12.94 -15.88
C PRO A 18 4.83 11.95 -16.49
N ALA A 19 5.25 11.01 -17.35
CA ALA A 19 4.42 9.90 -17.82
C ALA A 19 4.14 8.85 -16.73
N THR A 20 4.75 8.98 -15.54
CA THR A 20 4.66 8.02 -14.42
C THR A 20 3.85 8.51 -13.22
N GLU A 21 3.39 9.76 -13.19
CA GLU A 21 2.57 10.27 -12.06
C GLU A 21 1.17 9.63 -12.02
N GLU A 22 0.54 9.46 -13.18
CA GLU A 22 -0.73 8.72 -13.30
C GLU A 22 -0.56 7.25 -12.90
N ASP A 23 0.52 6.60 -13.37
CA ASP A 23 0.85 5.22 -13.03
C ASP A 23 1.15 5.05 -11.53
N ALA A 24 1.89 5.98 -10.93
CA ALA A 24 2.15 6.00 -9.50
C ALA A 24 0.86 6.22 -8.71
N THR A 25 -0.02 7.12 -9.16
CA THR A 25 -1.32 7.38 -8.54
C THR A 25 -2.23 6.14 -8.60
N MET A 26 -2.29 5.48 -9.75
CA MET A 26 -2.99 4.20 -9.88
C MET A 26 -2.39 3.13 -8.95
N CYS A 27 -1.06 2.98 -8.93
CA CYS A 27 -0.37 2.04 -8.04
C CYS A 27 -0.74 2.27 -6.58
N MET A 28 -0.69 3.52 -6.11
CA MET A 28 -1.07 3.90 -4.74
C MET A 28 -2.55 3.62 -4.45
N HIS A 29 -3.44 3.92 -5.40
CA HIS A 29 -4.88 3.66 -5.26
C HIS A 29 -5.15 2.16 -5.11
N TYR A 30 -4.67 1.33 -6.03
CA TYR A 30 -4.90 -0.11 -6.01
C TYR A 30 -4.22 -0.82 -4.83
N ALA A 31 -3.02 -0.37 -4.44
CA ALA A 31 -2.36 -0.84 -3.24
C ALA A 31 -3.22 -0.58 -1.99
N SER A 32 -3.82 0.60 -1.88
CA SER A 32 -4.69 0.99 -0.76
C SER A 32 -5.99 0.18 -0.71
N VAL A 33 -6.65 -0.03 -1.86
CA VAL A 33 -7.84 -0.89 -1.96
C VAL A 33 -7.52 -2.33 -1.55
N ALA A 34 -6.37 -2.87 -1.99
CA ALA A 34 -5.94 -4.20 -1.61
C ALA A 34 -5.72 -4.34 -0.09
N VAL A 35 -5.19 -3.31 0.58
CA VAL A 35 -5.08 -3.29 2.05
C VAL A 35 -6.45 -3.36 2.70
N TYR A 36 -7.39 -2.51 2.30
CA TYR A 36 -8.75 -2.50 2.85
C TYR A 36 -9.42 -3.87 2.74
N LEU A 37 -9.32 -4.50 1.56
CA LEU A 37 -9.86 -5.84 1.33
C LEU A 37 -9.20 -6.91 2.21
N ARG A 38 -7.88 -6.87 2.39
CA ARG A 38 -7.16 -7.81 3.26
C ARG A 38 -7.50 -7.63 4.74
N MET A 39 -7.74 -6.40 5.18
CA MET A 39 -8.10 -6.09 6.56
C MET A 39 -9.49 -6.60 6.97
N SER A 40 -10.37 -6.88 6.01
CA SER A 40 -11.69 -7.46 6.29
C SER A 40 -11.66 -8.85 6.95
N LYS A 41 -10.51 -9.55 6.92
CA LYS A 41 -10.32 -10.94 7.37
C LYS A 41 -11.24 -11.97 6.69
N ASN A 42 -12.02 -11.58 5.68
CA ASN A 42 -12.82 -12.50 4.88
C ASN A 42 -11.94 -13.16 3.80
N PRO A 43 -11.81 -14.49 3.76
CA PRO A 43 -10.96 -15.19 2.80
C PRO A 43 -11.24 -14.84 1.33
N GLN A 44 -12.51 -14.63 0.97
CA GLN A 44 -12.90 -14.27 -0.39
C GLN A 44 -12.40 -12.87 -0.78
N LEU A 45 -12.44 -11.92 0.16
CA LEU A 45 -11.97 -10.55 -0.07
C LEU A 45 -10.43 -10.49 -0.10
N VAL A 46 -9.75 -11.31 0.70
CA VAL A 46 -8.28 -11.48 0.63
C VAL A 46 -7.86 -12.03 -0.73
N ALA A 47 -8.54 -13.06 -1.24
CA ALA A 47 -8.30 -13.59 -2.58
C ALA A 47 -8.54 -12.54 -3.67
N LYS A 48 -9.63 -11.76 -3.55
CA LYS A 48 -9.94 -10.65 -4.46
C LYS A 48 -8.84 -9.59 -4.48
N ALA A 49 -8.26 -9.26 -3.32
CA ALA A 49 -7.14 -8.35 -3.22
C ALA A 49 -5.91 -8.86 -4.00
N ALA A 50 -5.56 -10.14 -3.86
CA ALA A 50 -4.44 -10.74 -4.57
C ALA A 50 -4.64 -10.73 -6.10
N MET A 51 -5.85 -11.04 -6.56
CA MET A 51 -6.22 -10.98 -7.97
C MET A 51 -6.11 -9.56 -8.53
N LEU A 52 -6.67 -8.57 -7.83
CA LEU A 52 -6.63 -7.15 -8.22
C LEU A 52 -5.20 -6.67 -8.46
N LEU A 53 -4.27 -6.97 -7.53
CA LEU A 53 -2.87 -6.57 -7.67
C LEU A 53 -2.15 -7.23 -8.85
N ARG A 54 -2.56 -8.43 -9.26
CA ARG A 54 -2.01 -9.11 -10.44
C ARG A 54 -2.53 -8.49 -11.73
N GLU A 55 -3.83 -8.20 -11.81
CA GLU A 55 -4.43 -7.60 -13.00
C GLU A 55 -3.90 -6.18 -13.26
N VAL A 56 -3.80 -5.36 -12.21
CA VAL A 56 -3.25 -4.00 -12.32
C VAL A 56 -1.81 -4.00 -12.82
N SER A 57 -0.99 -4.97 -12.37
CA SER A 57 0.39 -5.09 -12.86
C SER A 57 0.46 -5.35 -14.36
N LYS A 58 -0.48 -6.13 -14.91
CA LYS A 58 -0.53 -6.40 -16.36
C LYS A 58 -0.94 -5.17 -17.17
N THR A 59 -1.90 -4.39 -16.66
CA THR A 59 -2.46 -3.24 -17.40
C THR A 59 -1.58 -1.99 -17.32
N SER A 60 -1.00 -1.70 -16.15
CA SER A 60 -0.21 -0.49 -15.90
C SER A 60 1.27 -0.62 -16.30
N LYS A 61 1.74 -1.82 -16.69
CA LYS A 61 3.17 -2.16 -16.88
C LYS A 61 4.03 -1.99 -15.60
N ILE A 62 3.43 -1.65 -14.46
CA ILE A 62 4.12 -1.56 -13.18
C ILE A 62 4.40 -2.98 -12.67
N PRO A 63 5.64 -3.30 -12.25
CA PRO A 63 5.97 -4.62 -11.76
C PRO A 63 5.13 -5.00 -10.52
N HIS A 64 4.60 -6.22 -10.50
CA HIS A 64 3.77 -6.72 -9.39
C HIS A 64 4.46 -6.58 -8.03
N SER A 65 5.78 -6.82 -7.97
CA SER A 65 6.59 -6.71 -6.75
C SER A 65 6.70 -5.29 -6.20
N VAL A 66 6.46 -4.26 -7.02
CA VAL A 66 6.41 -2.86 -6.60
C VAL A 66 5.06 -2.57 -5.94
N ILE A 67 3.96 -2.91 -6.62
CA ILE A 67 2.60 -2.71 -6.10
C ILE A 67 2.40 -3.49 -4.79
N GLU A 68 2.96 -4.70 -4.69
CA GLU A 68 2.89 -5.51 -3.48
C GLU A 68 3.67 -4.89 -2.31
N ARG A 69 4.86 -4.33 -2.56
CA ARG A 69 5.63 -3.60 -1.53
C ARG A 69 4.89 -2.38 -1.02
N TYR A 70 4.28 -1.59 -1.90
CA TYR A 70 3.42 -0.47 -1.51
C TYR A 70 2.24 -0.93 -0.65
N SER A 71 1.53 -1.98 -1.07
CA SER A 71 0.40 -2.51 -0.32
C SER A 71 0.82 -2.91 1.11
N ARG A 72 1.98 -3.56 1.28
CA ARG A 72 2.52 -3.88 2.60
C ARG A 72 2.89 -2.62 3.41
N GLY A 73 3.46 -1.60 2.77
CA GLY A 73 3.78 -0.32 3.40
C GLY A 73 2.54 0.41 3.91
N VAL A 74 1.49 0.52 3.10
CA VAL A 74 0.20 1.13 3.48
C VAL A 74 -0.44 0.35 4.63
N GLN A 75 -0.40 -0.98 4.59
CA GLN A 75 -0.89 -1.81 5.69
C GLN A 75 -0.15 -1.55 7.01
N ALA A 76 1.19 -1.41 6.96
CA ALA A 76 1.99 -1.08 8.13
C ALA A 76 1.65 0.31 8.69
N LEU A 77 1.49 1.32 7.83
CA LEU A 77 1.08 2.67 8.25
C LEU A 77 -0.32 2.65 8.90
N HIS A 78 -1.26 1.90 8.34
CA HIS A 78 -2.60 1.78 8.92
C HIS A 78 -2.55 1.11 10.30
N ALA A 79 -1.72 0.09 10.48
CA ALA A 79 -1.52 -0.55 11.78
C ALA A 79 -0.95 0.43 12.82
N LEU A 80 0.06 1.23 12.43
CA LEU A 80 0.63 2.27 13.30
C LEU A 80 -0.41 3.35 13.67
N ALA A 81 -1.25 3.77 12.72
CA ALA A 81 -2.29 4.76 12.98
C ALA A 81 -3.38 4.24 13.94
N LEU A 82 -3.74 2.95 13.85
CA LEU A 82 -4.67 2.32 14.79
C LEU A 82 -4.06 2.24 16.19
N ASP A 83 -2.78 1.87 16.30
CA ASP A 83 -2.07 1.80 17.58
C ASP A 83 -1.98 3.18 18.25
N ALA A 84 -1.61 4.23 17.49
CA ALA A 84 -1.59 5.60 17.99
C ALA A 84 -2.96 6.09 18.49
N ARG A 85 -4.07 5.68 17.84
CA ARG A 85 -5.44 5.98 18.32
C ARG A 85 -5.81 5.19 19.57
N GLY A 86 -5.37 3.94 19.69
CA GLY A 86 -5.55 3.12 20.90
C GLY A 86 -4.74 3.64 22.09
N GLY A 87 -3.55 4.16 21.85
CA GLY A 87 -2.69 4.82 22.85
C GLY A 87 -3.23 6.19 23.30
N ALA A 88 -3.80 6.98 22.38
CA ALA A 88 -4.42 8.26 22.75
C ALA A 88 -5.64 8.08 23.68
N ALA A 89 -6.40 7.00 23.54
CA ALA A 89 -7.54 6.70 24.40
C ALA A 89 -7.16 6.22 25.82
N THR A 90 -5.88 5.94 26.08
CA THR A 90 -5.39 5.42 27.38
C THR A 90 -4.60 6.45 28.19
N HIS A 91 -4.24 7.60 27.61
CA HIS A 91 -3.48 8.67 28.29
C HIS A 91 -4.34 9.75 28.96
N ASP A 92 -5.67 9.61 28.95
CA ASP A 92 -6.64 10.57 29.50
C ASP A 92 -7.28 10.07 30.82
N LYS A 93 -6.53 9.31 31.63
CA LYS A 93 -6.94 8.83 32.96
C LYS A 93 -5.91 9.14 34.03
#